data_AF-A0A552ZGE5-F1
#
_entry.id   AF-A0A552ZGE5-F1
#
_cell.length_a   1.000
_cell.length_b   1.000
_cell.length_c   1.000
_cell.angle_alpha   90.00
_cell.angle_beta   90.00
_cell.angle_gamma   90.00
#
_symmetry.space_group_name_H-M   'P 1'
#
loop_
_entity.id
_entity.type
_entity.pdbx_description
1 polymer ?
#
loop_
_entity_poly.entity_id
_entity_poly.type
_entity_poly.pdbx_seq_one_letter_code
_entity_poly.pdbx_strand_id
1 'polypeptide(L)'
;MLDQRPGVGGRPDRHRLEPARIPSQRTTRRTAATHRRIHRTATEVEHVRARPDLGGGDAGGEGRDGRGRRPHVDVRTHPPRDQFSAVVSLAEAQRTTHPQQRGDARFRALGGRRTDIARRTPRPCNGPGASGGAAGARCAPPRHGDSADGVPQRGARSAVTIHVDRARTAWLTFWFHPQPMYVLGMVRIVFGVLIVAWTLSFRTDLTDFFTSKGVVAQPRSDAFEWNIFHHVSDTTVSIGWWVLLLAGIALTLGWHSRLAALAVFVLVLSFQYRNPLVFNAGDVLVRVEALVIALAPAGAALSLDERRRYGSFWSAQSRAPWPLRLLQIQLTIIYTATFVARLTGEKWPDGTALSYAFRLEDMLIIRVPRLISENPLLMNVGTWAVLVAEVLIGILIWFRRFRRVVATIGVTLHLAIMATIAVGFFSPAMLVLYLAFLPAETATRWVSRRNSPRPSQQDAAGT
;
A
#
# COMPACT_ATOMS: atom_id res chain seq x y z
N MET A 1 -50.07 32.25 -53.99
CA MET A 1 -51.54 32.35 -54.12
C MET A 1 -52.13 31.76 -52.84
N LEU A 2 -52.63 32.64 -51.96
CA LEU A 2 -53.53 32.44 -50.79
C LEU A 2 -53.09 31.41 -49.71
N ASP A 3 -52.61 31.77 -48.52
CA ASP A 3 -53.13 32.63 -47.43
C ASP A 3 -54.25 31.97 -46.58
N GLN A 4 -53.97 31.82 -45.27
CA GLN A 4 -54.80 32.21 -44.11
C GLN A 4 -54.69 31.29 -42.86
N ARG A 5 -54.21 31.89 -41.76
CA ARG A 5 -54.51 31.59 -40.33
C ARG A 5 -55.75 32.45 -39.91
N PRO A 6 -56.17 32.61 -38.61
CA PRO A 6 -56.27 31.77 -37.39
C PRO A 6 -57.65 31.93 -36.64
N GLY A 7 -57.81 31.31 -35.46
CA GLY A 7 -58.74 31.73 -34.37
C GLY A 7 -58.60 30.77 -33.18
N VAL A 8 -58.02 31.08 -32.00
CA VAL A 8 -58.31 32.05 -30.92
C VAL A 8 -59.59 31.76 -30.12
N GLY A 9 -59.41 31.43 -28.84
CA GLY A 9 -60.25 31.92 -27.74
C GLY A 9 -61.17 30.91 -27.04
N GLY A 10 -60.90 30.58 -25.76
CA GLY A 10 -61.87 29.90 -24.90
C GLY A 10 -61.33 29.23 -23.63
N ARG A 11 -60.96 30.01 -22.62
CA ARG A 11 -61.02 29.67 -21.18
C ARG A 11 -61.62 30.90 -20.49
N PRO A 12 -62.26 30.83 -19.30
CA PRO A 12 -62.14 29.79 -18.26
C PRO A 12 -63.48 29.35 -17.63
N ASP A 13 -63.48 28.28 -16.83
CA ASP A 13 -64.43 28.19 -15.72
C ASP A 13 -63.82 27.44 -14.52
N ARG A 14 -64.01 28.03 -13.33
CA ARG A 14 -63.55 27.57 -12.02
C ARG A 14 -64.76 27.17 -11.18
N HIS A 15 -64.82 25.93 -10.69
CA HIS A 15 -65.47 25.55 -9.42
C HIS A 15 -64.77 24.26 -8.91
N ARG A 16 -63.93 24.30 -7.86
CA ARG A 16 -64.19 24.27 -6.41
C ARG A 16 -64.40 22.84 -5.83
N LEU A 17 -63.31 22.32 -5.24
CA LEU A 17 -63.16 21.54 -3.99
C LEU A 17 -64.22 20.48 -3.58
N GLU A 18 -63.79 19.22 -3.43
CA GLU A 18 -63.74 18.54 -2.11
C GLU A 18 -62.85 17.27 -2.13
N PRO A 19 -62.27 16.85 -0.97
CA PRO A 19 -61.34 15.72 -0.83
C PRO A 19 -61.99 14.46 -0.20
N ALA A 20 -61.57 13.26 -0.60
CA ALA A 20 -61.95 12.01 0.06
C ALA A 20 -60.68 11.20 0.41
N ARG A 21 -60.24 11.23 1.67
CA ARG A 21 -60.54 10.32 2.80
C ARG A 21 -59.47 9.24 2.99
N ILE A 22 -58.66 9.48 4.01
CA ILE A 22 -57.80 8.53 4.73
C ILE A 22 -58.68 7.53 5.49
N PRO A 23 -58.40 6.21 5.49
CA PRO A 23 -58.80 5.33 6.56
C PRO A 23 -57.70 5.29 7.63
N SER A 24 -58.04 5.82 8.80
CA SER A 24 -57.23 5.80 10.00
C SER A 24 -57.50 4.54 10.85
N GLN A 25 -56.43 3.98 11.39
CA GLN A 25 -56.31 3.20 12.63
C GLN A 25 -56.90 1.79 12.71
N ARG A 26 -56.03 0.82 13.01
CA ARG A 26 -55.95 0.29 14.39
C ARG A 26 -54.65 -0.48 14.65
N THR A 27 -54.02 -0.07 15.74
CA THR A 27 -52.93 -0.71 16.45
C THR A 27 -53.32 -2.08 16.99
N THR A 28 -52.50 -3.10 16.71
CA THR A 28 -52.34 -4.26 17.60
C THR A 28 -50.87 -4.65 17.70
N ARG A 29 -50.30 -4.38 18.89
CA ARG A 29 -49.08 -5.02 19.37
C ARG A 29 -49.31 -6.52 19.51
N ARG A 30 -48.49 -7.35 18.86
CA ARG A 30 -48.11 -8.70 19.30
C ARG A 30 -46.83 -9.12 18.55
N THR A 31 -45.67 -8.88 19.14
CA THR A 31 -44.78 -9.91 19.74
C THR A 31 -44.09 -10.82 18.73
N ALA A 32 -42.83 -10.48 18.44
CA ALA A 32 -41.66 -11.37 18.40
C ALA A 32 -41.91 -12.86 18.12
N ALA A 33 -41.95 -13.27 16.84
CA ALA A 33 -41.75 -14.67 16.45
C ALA A 33 -41.53 -14.85 14.92
N THR A 34 -40.57 -14.16 14.30
CA THR A 34 -40.29 -14.42 12.85
C THR A 34 -38.83 -14.30 12.45
N HIS A 35 -37.89 -14.46 13.39
CA HIS A 35 -36.44 -14.35 13.12
C HIS A 35 -35.61 -15.56 13.60
N ARG A 36 -36.22 -16.76 13.63
CA ARG A 36 -35.56 -18.02 14.02
C ARG A 36 -35.98 -19.23 13.17
N ARG A 37 -35.95 -19.12 11.83
CA ARG A 37 -36.25 -20.29 10.98
C ARG A 37 -35.48 -20.43 9.66
N ILE A 38 -34.27 -19.87 9.54
CA ILE A 38 -33.35 -20.19 8.43
C ILE A 38 -31.87 -20.29 8.91
N HIS A 39 -31.67 -20.84 10.11
CA HIS A 39 -30.35 -21.30 10.59
C HIS A 39 -30.52 -22.67 11.24
N ARG A 40 -30.94 -23.67 10.45
CA ARG A 40 -30.91 -25.08 10.85
C ARG A 40 -31.23 -26.01 9.67
N THR A 41 -30.34 -26.08 8.69
CA THR A 41 -30.26 -27.22 7.74
C THR A 41 -28.84 -27.26 7.18
N ALA A 42 -27.91 -27.68 8.03
CA ALA A 42 -26.58 -28.13 7.64
C ALA A 42 -26.15 -29.18 8.65
N THR A 43 -26.70 -30.39 8.50
CA THR A 43 -26.22 -31.68 9.01
C THR A 43 -27.33 -32.69 8.80
N GLU A 44 -27.32 -33.38 7.66
CA GLU A 44 -27.66 -34.81 7.64
C GLU A 44 -27.17 -35.41 6.33
N VAL A 45 -26.13 -36.23 6.47
CA VAL A 45 -25.65 -37.18 5.48
C VAL A 45 -26.56 -38.39 5.66
N GLU A 46 -27.30 -38.77 4.62
CA GLU A 46 -28.00 -40.06 4.63
C GLU A 46 -27.81 -40.82 3.32
N HIS A 47 -27.44 -42.08 3.51
CA HIS A 47 -27.17 -43.11 2.52
C HIS A 47 -28.37 -43.40 1.62
N VAL A 48 -28.20 -43.29 0.30
CA VAL A 48 -29.12 -43.93 -0.65
C VAL A 48 -28.57 -45.31 -0.99
N ARG A 49 -29.18 -46.32 -0.37
CA ARG A 49 -29.08 -47.74 -0.76
C ARG A 49 -29.77 -47.96 -2.10
N ALA A 50 -29.12 -48.76 -2.94
CA ALA A 50 -29.68 -49.35 -4.14
C ALA A 50 -30.91 -50.22 -3.85
N ARG A 51 -31.86 -50.25 -4.79
CA ARG A 51 -32.88 -51.31 -4.92
C ARG A 51 -32.70 -52.04 -6.26
N PRO A 52 -32.99 -53.36 -6.31
CA PRO A 52 -32.67 -54.24 -7.43
C PRO A 52 -33.86 -54.51 -8.38
N ASP A 53 -33.47 -54.94 -9.58
CA ASP A 53 -34.10 -55.83 -10.59
C ASP A 53 -35.53 -55.58 -11.11
N LEU A 54 -35.68 -55.52 -12.46
CA LEU A 54 -36.10 -56.66 -13.31
C LEU A 54 -36.34 -56.27 -14.79
N GLY A 55 -35.87 -57.16 -15.69
CA GLY A 55 -36.30 -57.36 -17.09
C GLY A 55 -35.45 -56.61 -18.14
N GLY A 56 -34.81 -57.22 -19.14
CA GLY A 56 -34.84 -58.57 -19.73
C GLY A 56 -34.66 -58.41 -21.25
N GLY A 57 -33.81 -59.22 -21.90
CA GLY A 57 -33.78 -59.35 -23.37
C GLY A 57 -32.39 -59.40 -24.04
N ASP A 58 -31.97 -60.64 -24.33
CA ASP A 58 -30.89 -61.18 -25.19
C ASP A 58 -30.29 -60.34 -26.35
N ALA A 59 -28.98 -60.54 -26.60
CA ALA A 59 -28.48 -61.42 -27.69
C ALA A 59 -26.94 -61.32 -27.93
N GLY A 60 -26.26 -62.49 -27.98
CA GLY A 60 -24.98 -62.90 -28.63
C GLY A 60 -23.74 -61.98 -28.68
N GLY A 61 -22.49 -62.43 -28.59
CA GLY A 61 -21.86 -63.75 -28.56
C GLY A 61 -20.34 -63.63 -28.73
N GLU A 62 -19.62 -64.63 -28.22
CA GLU A 62 -18.24 -65.09 -28.53
C GLU A 62 -16.99 -64.23 -28.18
N GLY A 63 -16.00 -64.91 -27.57
CA GLY A 63 -14.58 -64.50 -27.63
C GLY A 63 -13.76 -64.74 -26.35
N ARG A 64 -12.99 -65.83 -26.34
CA ARG A 64 -12.07 -66.28 -25.25
C ARG A 64 -10.81 -65.41 -25.07
N ASP A 65 -10.21 -65.61 -23.88
CA ASP A 65 -8.79 -65.57 -23.51
C ASP A 65 -8.13 -64.28 -22.94
N GLY A 66 -7.36 -64.51 -21.87
CA GLY A 66 -6.14 -63.74 -21.58
C GLY A 66 -6.12 -62.92 -20.30
N ARG A 67 -5.75 -63.55 -19.18
CA ARG A 67 -5.35 -62.86 -17.94
C ARG A 67 -4.08 -62.01 -18.17
N GLY A 68 -4.10 -60.75 -17.75
CA GLY A 68 -2.89 -59.90 -17.68
C GLY A 68 -3.18 -58.51 -17.13
N ARG A 69 -3.07 -58.34 -15.81
CA ARG A 69 -3.32 -57.11 -15.04
C ARG A 69 -2.60 -55.88 -15.61
N ARG A 70 -3.33 -54.79 -15.85
CA ARG A 70 -2.82 -53.42 -15.88
C ARG A 70 -3.51 -52.62 -14.76
N PRO A 71 -2.80 -51.81 -13.95
CA PRO A 71 -3.45 -50.95 -12.98
C PRO A 71 -4.14 -49.78 -13.72
N HIS A 72 -5.46 -49.71 -13.58
CA HIS A 72 -6.26 -48.57 -13.99
C HIS A 72 -5.97 -47.40 -13.03
N VAL A 73 -5.45 -46.30 -13.56
CA VAL A 73 -5.39 -45.02 -12.84
C VAL A 73 -6.75 -44.36 -13.01
N ASP A 74 -7.50 -44.23 -11.92
CA ASP A 74 -8.73 -43.44 -11.87
C ASP A 74 -8.38 -41.95 -12.00
N VAL A 75 -8.64 -41.38 -13.18
CA VAL A 75 -8.65 -39.93 -13.36
C VAL A 75 -9.96 -39.41 -12.78
N ARG A 76 -9.96 -39.08 -11.49
CA ARG A 76 -10.98 -38.19 -10.92
C ARG A 76 -10.71 -36.78 -11.43
N THR A 77 -11.50 -36.35 -12.40
CA THR A 77 -11.59 -34.96 -12.84
C THR A 77 -12.19 -34.11 -11.71
N HIS A 78 -11.34 -33.47 -10.92
CA HIS A 78 -11.74 -32.30 -10.13
C HIS A 78 -11.76 -31.09 -11.06
N PRO A 79 -12.80 -30.23 -11.03
CA PRO A 79 -12.75 -28.97 -11.76
C PRO A 79 -11.62 -28.10 -11.18
N PRO A 80 -10.88 -27.35 -12.01
CA PRO A 80 -9.82 -26.48 -11.50
C PRO A 80 -10.47 -25.41 -10.62
N ARG A 81 -10.04 -25.35 -9.35
CA ARG A 81 -10.25 -24.15 -8.53
C ARG A 81 -9.40 -23.04 -9.16
N ASP A 82 -10.05 -21.95 -9.55
CA ASP A 82 -9.39 -20.74 -10.04
C ASP A 82 -8.27 -20.30 -9.10
N GLN A 83 -7.02 -20.43 -9.55
CA GLN A 83 -5.80 -20.16 -8.78
C GLN A 83 -5.36 -18.69 -8.78
N PHE A 84 -6.25 -17.75 -9.13
CA PHE A 84 -5.94 -16.31 -9.15
C PHE A 84 -6.66 -15.48 -8.07
N SER A 85 -7.16 -16.11 -7.01
CA SER A 85 -7.72 -15.39 -5.86
C SER A 85 -7.26 -16.00 -4.55
N ALA A 86 -6.06 -15.62 -4.09
CA ALA A 86 -5.62 -15.88 -2.73
C ALA A 86 -5.06 -14.59 -2.10
N VAL A 87 -5.92 -13.56 -2.01
CA VAL A 87 -5.82 -12.60 -0.92
C VAL A 87 -6.76 -13.10 0.15
N VAL A 88 -6.22 -13.89 1.09
CA VAL A 88 -6.95 -14.25 2.32
C VAL A 88 -7.27 -12.96 3.04
N SER A 89 -8.56 -12.67 3.21
CA SER A 89 -9.04 -11.55 4.00
C SER A 89 -8.52 -11.69 5.43
N LEU A 90 -7.89 -10.63 5.95
CA LEU A 90 -7.43 -10.55 7.35
C LEU A 90 -8.58 -10.80 8.35
N ALA A 91 -9.84 -10.63 7.92
CA ALA A 91 -11.03 -10.90 8.72
C ALA A 91 -11.34 -12.42 8.90
N GLU A 92 -10.74 -13.29 8.09
CA GLU A 92 -10.89 -14.75 8.21
C GLU A 92 -9.82 -15.37 9.11
N ALA A 93 -8.62 -14.78 9.14
CA ALA A 93 -7.55 -15.17 10.06
C ALA A 93 -7.86 -14.86 11.53
N GLN A 94 -8.81 -13.95 11.82
CA GLN A 94 -9.23 -13.62 13.19
C GLN A 94 -10.30 -14.57 13.77
N ARG A 95 -10.86 -15.49 12.97
CA ARG A 95 -11.97 -16.36 13.43
C ARG A 95 -11.52 -17.70 14.03
N THR A 96 -10.23 -18.01 14.03
CA THR A 96 -9.72 -19.27 14.59
C THR A 96 -8.54 -19.01 15.52
N THR A 97 -8.82 -18.50 16.73
CA THR A 97 -8.04 -18.77 17.97
C THR A 97 -8.61 -17.98 19.14
N HIS A 98 -9.55 -18.57 19.87
CA HIS A 98 -9.84 -18.17 21.25
C HIS A 98 -10.26 -19.40 22.07
N PRO A 99 -9.38 -19.92 22.95
CA PRO A 99 -9.84 -20.62 24.13
C PRO A 99 -10.31 -19.58 25.15
N GLN A 100 -11.54 -19.73 25.62
CA GLN A 100 -12.06 -19.00 26.78
C GLN A 100 -11.22 -19.34 28.02
N GLN A 101 -10.61 -18.32 28.65
CA GLN A 101 -10.31 -18.36 30.07
C GLN A 101 -10.92 -17.14 30.75
N ARG A 102 -11.94 -17.42 31.57
CA ARG A 102 -12.43 -16.52 32.63
C ARG A 102 -11.38 -16.51 33.75
N GLY A 103 -11.00 -15.33 34.19
CA GLY A 103 -10.16 -15.15 35.38
C GLY A 103 -10.16 -13.69 35.81
N ASP A 104 -10.76 -13.44 36.97
CA ASP A 104 -10.90 -12.14 37.62
C ASP A 104 -9.54 -11.47 37.89
N ALA A 105 -9.40 -10.19 37.54
CA ALA A 105 -8.37 -9.34 38.16
C ALA A 105 -8.79 -7.87 38.17
N ARG A 106 -8.81 -7.33 39.38
CA ARG A 106 -9.28 -6.01 39.80
C ARG A 106 -8.48 -4.86 39.17
N PHE A 107 -9.18 -3.84 38.68
CA PHE A 107 -8.62 -2.55 38.29
C PHE A 107 -8.11 -1.78 39.52
N ARG A 108 -6.82 -1.44 39.56
CA ARG A 108 -6.26 -0.41 40.45
C ARG A 108 -5.87 0.81 39.62
N ALA A 109 -6.53 1.93 39.87
CA ALA A 109 -6.22 3.21 39.25
C ALA A 109 -4.84 3.71 39.73
N LEU A 110 -3.96 4.05 38.79
CA LEU A 110 -2.74 4.82 39.07
C LEU A 110 -2.97 6.27 38.62
N GLY A 111 -3.12 7.14 39.62
CA GLY A 111 -3.24 8.58 39.45
C GLY A 111 -1.96 9.20 38.89
N GLY A 112 -2.14 10.10 37.92
CA GLY A 112 -1.06 10.87 37.31
C GLY A 112 -0.44 11.86 38.29
N ARG A 113 0.90 11.91 38.33
CA ARG A 113 1.64 13.03 38.90
C ARG A 113 1.96 14.01 37.77
N ARG A 114 1.38 15.22 37.87
CA ARG A 114 1.85 16.43 37.19
C ARG A 114 3.25 16.76 37.70
N THR A 115 4.21 16.94 36.79
CA THR A 115 5.49 17.58 37.09
C THR A 115 5.37 19.05 36.71
N ASP A 116 5.33 19.91 37.71
CA ASP A 116 5.46 21.36 37.56
C ASP A 116 6.91 21.73 37.25
N ILE A 117 7.11 22.44 36.14
CA ILE A 117 8.38 23.03 35.74
C ILE A 117 8.50 24.39 36.45
N ALA A 118 9.18 24.42 37.60
CA ALA A 118 9.58 25.66 38.25
C ALA A 118 10.78 26.27 37.52
N ARG A 119 10.57 27.44 36.90
CA ARG A 119 11.63 28.30 36.35
C ARG A 119 12.52 28.79 37.50
N ARG A 120 13.81 28.42 37.49
CA ARG A 120 14.82 29.05 38.34
C ARG A 120 15.27 30.37 37.70
N THR A 121 14.94 31.49 38.35
CA THR A 121 15.56 32.80 38.10
C THR A 121 16.89 32.91 38.86
N PRO A 122 17.94 33.56 38.32
CA PRO A 122 19.16 33.84 39.09
C PRO A 122 18.88 34.95 40.11
N ARG A 123 19.40 34.80 41.33
CA ARG A 123 19.44 35.88 42.34
C ARG A 123 20.59 36.86 42.01
N PRO A 124 20.40 38.18 42.11
CA PRO A 124 21.50 39.13 42.04
C PRO A 124 22.22 39.23 43.40
N CYS A 125 23.55 39.25 43.36
CA CYS A 125 24.37 39.61 44.51
C CYS A 125 24.38 41.13 44.64
N ASN A 126 23.73 41.67 45.67
CA ASN A 126 23.94 43.05 46.11
C ASN A 126 25.17 43.08 47.02
N GLY A 127 26.19 43.85 46.64
CA GLY A 127 27.22 44.31 47.58
C GLY A 127 26.98 45.77 47.95
N PRO A 128 27.46 46.22 49.11
CA PRO A 128 27.90 47.59 49.29
C PRO A 128 29.43 47.63 49.30
N GLY A 129 29.99 48.62 48.59
CA GLY A 129 31.42 48.88 48.57
C GLY A 129 31.94 49.43 49.89
N ALA A 130 33.21 49.16 50.18
CA ALA A 130 34.26 50.18 50.29
C ALA A 130 35.59 49.52 50.71
N SER A 131 36.65 49.96 50.03
CA SER A 131 38.04 50.12 50.49
C SER A 131 38.80 48.95 51.12
N GLY A 132 39.88 48.58 50.42
CA GLY A 132 41.21 48.52 51.04
C GLY A 132 41.76 47.13 51.36
N GLY A 133 42.97 46.88 50.84
CA GLY A 133 43.99 46.13 51.58
C GLY A 133 43.98 44.60 51.46
N ALA A 134 44.92 44.12 50.65
CA ALA A 134 45.87 43.04 50.94
C ALA A 134 45.41 41.72 51.62
N ALA A 135 45.96 40.66 51.02
CA ALA A 135 46.46 39.45 51.66
C ALA A 135 45.45 38.36 52.09
N GLY A 136 45.68 37.18 51.50
CA GLY A 136 44.98 35.93 51.76
C GLY A 136 44.68 35.64 53.24
N ALA A 137 43.41 35.36 53.50
CA ALA A 137 42.99 34.61 54.66
C ALA A 137 42.18 33.41 54.17
N ARG A 138 42.77 32.22 54.34
CA ARG A 138 42.18 30.92 54.06
C ARG A 138 41.01 30.71 55.03
N CYS A 139 39.78 30.65 54.54
CA CYS A 139 38.68 30.09 55.31
C CYS A 139 38.77 28.56 55.21
N ALA A 140 39.30 27.94 56.26
CA ALA A 140 39.27 26.49 56.44
C ALA A 140 37.84 26.03 56.79
N PRO A 141 37.33 24.92 56.22
CA PRO A 141 36.10 24.31 56.70
C PRO A 141 36.40 23.45 57.94
N PRO A 142 35.42 23.24 58.83
CA PRO A 142 35.61 22.49 60.05
C PRO A 142 35.77 21.00 59.74
N ARG A 143 36.74 20.34 60.40
CA ARG A 143 36.80 18.89 60.53
C ARG A 143 36.17 18.51 61.88
N HIS A 144 35.10 17.73 61.84
CA HIS A 144 34.95 16.47 62.58
C HIS A 144 33.54 15.89 62.35
N GLY A 145 33.50 14.58 62.10
CA GLY A 145 32.28 13.80 62.02
C GLY A 145 32.44 12.63 61.07
N ASP A 146 33.13 11.58 61.52
CA ASP A 146 33.07 10.27 60.88
C ASP A 146 31.61 9.81 60.79
N SER A 147 31.14 9.62 59.56
CA SER A 147 30.05 8.71 59.24
C SER A 147 30.34 8.19 57.84
N ALA A 148 30.58 6.89 57.82
CA ALA A 148 30.80 6.10 56.63
C ALA A 148 29.65 6.23 55.61
N ASP A 149 29.96 5.78 54.40
CA ASP A 149 29.01 5.35 53.37
C ASP A 149 28.35 6.42 52.49
N GLY A 150 29.12 6.85 51.50
CA GLY A 150 28.65 7.57 50.33
C GLY A 150 29.44 7.20 49.08
N VAL A 151 29.42 5.91 48.72
CA VAL A 151 29.97 5.40 47.46
C VAL A 151 29.49 6.29 46.29
N PRO A 152 30.36 6.79 45.41
CA PRO A 152 29.91 7.37 44.16
C PRO A 152 29.41 6.22 43.28
N GLN A 153 28.12 5.87 43.39
CA GLN A 153 27.44 5.03 42.41
C GLN A 153 27.28 5.85 41.11
N ARG A 154 28.38 6.06 40.38
CA ARG A 154 28.31 6.19 38.93
C ARG A 154 28.03 4.80 38.40
N GLY A 155 26.73 4.47 38.43
CA GLY A 155 26.19 3.14 38.23
C GLY A 155 26.82 2.45 37.03
N ALA A 156 27.41 1.29 37.32
CA ALA A 156 27.58 0.22 36.36
C ALA A 156 26.22 -0.05 35.72
N ARG A 157 25.94 0.57 34.56
CA ARG A 157 24.81 0.14 33.75
C ARG A 157 25.08 -1.32 33.39
N SER A 158 24.15 -2.20 33.75
CA SER A 158 24.20 -3.60 33.33
C SER A 158 24.39 -3.66 31.81
N ALA A 159 25.15 -4.64 31.32
CA ALA A 159 25.35 -4.86 29.89
C ALA A 159 24.01 -4.89 29.12
N VAL A 160 22.96 -5.43 29.74
CA VAL A 160 21.58 -5.43 29.20
C VAL A 160 21.07 -4.00 28.97
N THR A 161 21.26 -3.09 29.91
CA THR A 161 20.84 -1.68 29.78
C THR A 161 21.61 -0.98 28.66
N ILE A 162 22.90 -1.28 28.49
CA ILE A 162 23.74 -0.76 27.40
C ILE A 162 23.26 -1.27 26.02
N HIS A 163 22.91 -2.55 25.92
CA HIS A 163 22.37 -3.12 24.67
C HIS A 163 20.99 -2.55 24.32
N VAL A 164 20.10 -2.36 25.30
CA VAL A 164 18.79 -1.73 25.11
C VAL A 164 18.92 -0.27 24.69
N ASP A 165 19.81 0.51 25.33
CA ASP A 165 20.08 1.90 24.96
C ASP A 165 20.63 2.01 23.54
N ARG A 166 21.53 1.10 23.14
CA ARG A 166 22.09 1.04 21.78
C ARG A 166 21.03 0.67 20.75
N ALA A 167 20.22 -0.35 21.00
CA ALA A 167 19.14 -0.76 20.10
C ALA A 167 18.08 0.34 19.93
N ARG A 168 17.70 1.01 21.02
CA ARG A 168 16.79 2.17 21.00
C ARG A 168 17.37 3.32 20.18
N THR A 169 18.66 3.64 20.38
CA THR A 169 19.33 4.72 19.65
C THR A 169 19.41 4.39 18.16
N ALA A 170 19.75 3.16 17.80
CA ALA A 170 19.77 2.70 16.40
C ALA A 170 18.38 2.77 15.76
N TRP A 171 17.32 2.34 16.48
CA TRP A 171 15.93 2.43 16.03
C TRP A 171 15.50 3.88 15.78
N LEU A 172 15.74 4.77 16.74
CA LEU A 172 15.40 6.19 16.60
C LEU A 172 16.19 6.83 15.45
N THR A 173 17.46 6.47 15.29
CA THR A 173 18.30 6.97 14.20
C THR A 173 17.78 6.50 12.84
N PHE A 174 17.38 5.22 12.73
CA PHE A 174 16.86 4.63 11.50
C PHE A 174 15.61 5.36 10.98
N TRP A 175 14.66 5.63 11.88
CA TRP A 175 13.36 6.24 11.55
C TRP A 175 13.39 7.77 11.51
N PHE A 176 14.12 8.40 12.42
CA PHE A 176 13.92 9.82 12.75
C PHE A 176 15.14 10.71 12.59
N HIS A 177 16.34 10.16 12.33
CA HIS A 177 17.50 11.01 12.06
C HIS A 177 17.22 11.91 10.84
N PRO A 178 17.20 13.24 11.00
CA PRO A 178 16.86 14.14 9.91
C PRO A 178 17.78 13.97 8.70
N GLN A 179 17.18 13.96 7.51
CA GLN A 179 17.88 13.91 6.23
C GLN A 179 17.22 14.87 5.24
N PRO A 180 17.97 15.42 4.26
CA PRO A 180 17.40 16.28 3.23
C PRO A 180 16.39 15.48 2.38
N MET A 181 15.19 16.03 2.21
CA MET A 181 14.05 15.34 1.58
C MET A 181 14.11 15.21 0.05
N TYR A 182 15.29 15.37 -0.58
CA TYR A 182 15.44 15.26 -2.04
C TYR A 182 14.94 13.92 -2.60
N VAL A 183 15.27 12.80 -1.96
CA VAL A 183 14.83 11.47 -2.39
C VAL A 183 13.31 11.36 -2.33
N LEU A 184 12.67 11.87 -1.28
CA LEU A 184 11.20 11.90 -1.18
C LEU A 184 10.58 12.78 -2.26
N GLY A 185 11.19 13.93 -2.58
CA GLY A 185 10.76 14.78 -3.69
C GLY A 185 10.85 14.07 -5.04
N MET A 186 11.92 13.32 -5.30
CA MET A 186 12.07 12.51 -6.50
C MET A 186 11.03 11.38 -6.56
N VAL A 187 10.82 10.66 -5.46
CA VAL A 187 9.77 9.65 -5.32
C VAL A 187 8.40 10.25 -5.63
N ARG A 188 8.07 11.43 -5.06
CA ARG A 188 6.81 12.13 -5.33
C ARG A 188 6.64 12.45 -6.82
N ILE A 189 7.68 12.96 -7.49
CA ILE A 189 7.60 13.31 -8.92
C ILE A 189 7.32 12.05 -9.75
N VAL A 190 8.10 10.99 -9.56
CA VAL A 190 7.94 9.75 -10.34
C VAL A 190 6.61 9.08 -10.03
N PHE A 191 6.20 9.04 -8.77
CA PHE A 191 4.89 8.53 -8.38
C PHE A 191 3.73 9.37 -8.93
N GLY A 192 3.85 10.70 -8.94
CA GLY A 192 2.85 11.58 -9.54
C GLY A 192 2.67 11.31 -11.04
N VAL A 193 3.78 11.13 -11.78
CA VAL A 193 3.75 10.74 -13.20
C VAL A 193 3.10 9.36 -13.38
N LEU A 194 3.44 8.40 -12.50
CA LEU A 194 2.83 7.08 -12.49
C LEU A 194 1.30 7.18 -12.31
N ILE A 195 0.81 8.02 -11.40
CA ILE A 195 -0.62 8.22 -11.17
C ILE A 195 -1.30 8.87 -12.38
N VAL A 196 -0.65 9.81 -13.05
CA VAL A 196 -1.18 10.39 -14.30
C VAL A 196 -1.31 9.30 -15.36
N ALA A 197 -0.28 8.47 -15.56
CA ALA A 197 -0.32 7.36 -16.51
C ALA A 197 -1.39 6.31 -16.13
N TRP A 198 -1.48 5.95 -14.85
CA TRP A 198 -2.49 5.04 -14.31
C TRP A 198 -3.90 5.55 -14.56
N THR A 199 -4.14 6.85 -14.34
CA THR A 199 -5.46 7.46 -14.57
C THR A 199 -5.82 7.49 -16.05
N LEU A 200 -4.85 7.78 -16.92
CA LEU A 200 -5.07 7.83 -18.36
C LEU A 200 -5.32 6.44 -18.97
N SER A 201 -4.77 5.36 -18.39
CA SER A 201 -4.82 4.03 -19.01
C SER A 201 -6.22 3.44 -19.12
N PHE A 202 -7.15 3.81 -18.24
CA PHE A 202 -8.54 3.34 -18.28
C PHE A 202 -9.52 4.43 -18.72
N ARG A 203 -9.03 5.48 -19.39
CA ARG A 203 -9.89 6.59 -19.86
C ARG A 203 -10.93 6.11 -20.87
N THR A 204 -10.55 5.25 -21.82
CA THR A 204 -11.46 4.75 -22.87
C THR A 204 -12.53 3.84 -22.28
N ASP A 205 -12.17 3.08 -21.25
CA ASP A 205 -12.99 2.01 -20.69
C ASP A 205 -13.73 2.47 -19.42
N LEU A 206 -13.71 3.77 -19.14
CA LEU A 206 -14.30 4.35 -17.92
C LEU A 206 -15.80 4.03 -17.82
N THR A 207 -16.51 4.08 -18.94
CA THR A 207 -17.93 3.71 -19.03
C THR A 207 -18.13 2.23 -18.75
N ASP A 208 -17.30 1.39 -19.37
CA ASP A 208 -17.50 -0.05 -19.43
C ASP A 208 -17.14 -0.73 -18.11
N PHE A 209 -16.25 -0.11 -17.32
CA PHE A 209 -15.78 -0.68 -16.06
C PHE A 209 -16.36 -0.03 -14.80
N PHE A 210 -16.69 1.26 -14.81
CA PHE A 210 -16.99 2.01 -13.57
C PHE A 210 -18.37 2.65 -13.50
N THR A 211 -19.10 2.75 -14.62
CA THR A 211 -20.44 3.37 -14.65
C THR A 211 -21.57 2.37 -14.42
N SER A 212 -22.80 2.86 -14.30
CA SER A 212 -24.00 2.03 -14.15
C SER A 212 -24.26 1.09 -15.34
N LYS A 213 -23.71 1.42 -16.51
CA LYS A 213 -23.77 0.60 -17.74
C LYS A 213 -22.63 -0.41 -17.85
N GLY A 214 -21.69 -0.39 -16.90
CA GLY A 214 -20.52 -1.24 -16.92
C GLY A 214 -20.81 -2.69 -16.55
N VAL A 215 -19.82 -3.55 -16.78
CA VAL A 215 -19.87 -5.00 -16.51
C VAL A 215 -20.25 -5.29 -15.05
N VAL A 216 -19.81 -4.43 -14.13
CA VAL A 216 -20.17 -4.48 -12.70
C VAL A 216 -21.07 -3.29 -12.38
N ALA A 217 -22.36 -3.44 -12.70
CA ALA A 217 -23.37 -2.38 -12.57
C ALA A 217 -23.62 -1.94 -11.12
N GLN A 218 -23.51 -2.86 -10.15
CA GLN A 218 -23.63 -2.55 -8.72
C GLN A 218 -22.29 -2.76 -8.00
N PRO A 219 -21.82 -1.80 -7.19
CA PRO A 219 -20.63 -1.99 -6.35
C PRO A 219 -20.83 -3.17 -5.40
N ARG A 220 -19.77 -3.94 -5.10
CA ARG A 220 -19.79 -4.78 -3.91
C ARG A 220 -19.91 -3.88 -2.69
N SER A 221 -20.86 -4.19 -1.82
CA SER A 221 -21.10 -3.46 -0.57
C SER A 221 -20.72 -4.34 0.62
N ASP A 222 -19.52 -4.92 0.60
CA ASP A 222 -19.02 -5.63 1.77
C ASP A 222 -18.71 -4.60 2.88
N ALA A 223 -18.93 -4.97 4.15
CA ALA A 223 -18.94 -4.05 5.31
C ALA A 223 -17.63 -3.25 5.54
N PHE A 224 -16.57 -3.58 4.81
CA PHE A 224 -15.24 -2.95 4.92
C PHE A 224 -14.75 -2.31 3.61
N GLU A 225 -15.59 -2.23 2.57
CA GLU A 225 -15.23 -1.70 1.24
C GLU A 225 -15.70 -0.26 1.05
N TRP A 226 -15.21 0.64 1.90
CA TRP A 226 -15.52 2.07 1.78
C TRP A 226 -14.91 2.67 0.51
N ASN A 227 -15.71 3.44 -0.23
CA ASN A 227 -15.26 4.23 -1.37
C ASN A 227 -16.24 5.40 -1.61
N ILE A 228 -15.77 6.47 -2.27
CA ILE A 228 -16.61 7.63 -2.63
C ILE A 228 -17.73 7.23 -3.59
N PHE A 229 -17.53 6.13 -4.32
CA PHE A 229 -18.43 5.66 -5.37
C PHE A 229 -19.51 4.68 -4.88
N HIS A 230 -19.95 4.78 -3.61
CA HIS A 230 -21.00 3.92 -3.04
C HIS A 230 -22.44 4.29 -3.48
N HIS A 231 -22.70 5.57 -3.77
CA HIS A 231 -24.04 6.08 -4.13
C HIS A 231 -23.99 6.90 -5.42
N VAL A 232 -23.83 6.24 -6.57
CA VAL A 232 -23.22 6.90 -7.75
C VAL A 232 -24.15 7.11 -8.93
N SER A 233 -24.10 8.35 -9.43
CA SER A 233 -24.44 8.73 -10.80
C SER A 233 -23.20 8.63 -11.71
N ASP A 234 -23.36 8.27 -12.98
CA ASP A 234 -22.26 8.16 -13.95
C ASP A 234 -21.39 9.44 -14.02
N THR A 235 -22.00 10.60 -13.72
CA THR A 235 -21.31 11.90 -13.61
C THR A 235 -20.26 11.92 -12.50
N THR A 236 -20.52 11.30 -11.34
CA THR A 236 -19.58 11.30 -10.20
C THR A 236 -18.30 10.54 -10.54
N VAL A 237 -18.39 9.44 -11.30
CA VAL A 237 -17.22 8.67 -11.78
C VAL A 237 -16.36 9.55 -12.69
N SER A 238 -17.00 10.23 -13.65
CA SER A 238 -16.33 11.12 -14.60
C SER A 238 -15.64 12.30 -13.90
N ILE A 239 -16.30 12.91 -12.91
CA ILE A 239 -15.71 13.96 -12.07
C ILE A 239 -14.52 13.41 -11.29
N GLY A 240 -14.68 12.25 -10.64
CA GLY A 240 -13.61 11.61 -9.88
C GLY A 240 -12.37 11.33 -10.73
N TRP A 241 -12.55 10.95 -11.99
CA TRP A 241 -11.47 10.73 -12.94
C TRP A 241 -10.70 12.03 -13.25
N TRP A 242 -11.40 13.12 -13.55
CA TRP A 242 -10.76 14.43 -13.79
C TRP A 242 -10.04 14.95 -12.55
N VAL A 243 -10.66 14.82 -11.37
CA VAL A 243 -10.05 15.23 -10.11
C VAL A 243 -8.79 14.40 -9.83
N LEU A 244 -8.81 13.10 -10.09
CA LEU A 244 -7.64 12.25 -9.91
C LEU A 244 -6.51 12.65 -10.86
N LEU A 245 -6.82 12.91 -12.13
CA LEU A 245 -5.84 13.37 -13.12
C LEU A 245 -5.17 14.68 -12.68
N LEU A 246 -5.98 15.67 -12.29
CA LEU A 246 -5.49 16.97 -11.82
C LEU A 246 -4.69 16.83 -10.52
N ALA A 247 -5.12 15.96 -9.60
CA ALA A 247 -4.40 15.69 -8.36
C ALA A 247 -3.05 15.00 -8.64
N GLY A 248 -2.96 14.09 -9.62
CA GLY A 248 -1.71 13.47 -10.06
C GLY A 248 -0.72 14.49 -10.65
N ILE A 249 -1.21 15.40 -11.49
CA ILE A 249 -0.40 16.51 -12.04
C ILE A 249 0.07 17.44 -10.93
N ALA A 250 -0.84 17.87 -10.04
CA ALA A 250 -0.51 18.73 -8.90
C ALA A 250 0.51 18.06 -7.97
N LEU A 251 0.38 16.75 -7.71
CA LEU A 251 1.32 15.97 -6.92
C LEU A 251 2.70 15.90 -7.60
N THR A 252 2.76 15.71 -8.92
CA THR A 252 4.01 15.70 -9.68
C THR A 252 4.76 17.03 -9.52
N LEU A 253 4.07 18.14 -9.75
CA LEU A 253 4.62 19.49 -9.60
C LEU A 253 4.90 19.86 -8.13
N GLY A 254 4.29 19.14 -7.19
CA GLY A 254 4.34 19.46 -5.78
C GLY A 254 3.63 20.77 -5.46
N TRP A 255 2.45 20.96 -6.05
CA TRP A 255 1.53 22.07 -5.79
C TRP A 255 0.40 21.60 -4.87
N HIS A 256 0.23 22.25 -3.72
CA HIS A 256 -0.65 21.79 -2.64
C HIS A 256 -0.46 20.29 -2.33
N SER A 257 0.80 19.86 -2.24
CA SER A 257 1.25 18.46 -2.28
C SER A 257 0.52 17.57 -1.28
N ARG A 258 0.17 18.09 -0.09
CA ARG A 258 -0.58 17.34 0.94
C ARG A 258 -2.01 17.03 0.51
N LEU A 259 -2.71 18.03 -0.04
CA LEU A 259 -4.08 17.86 -0.52
C LEU A 259 -4.10 17.00 -1.78
N ALA A 260 -3.16 17.24 -2.70
CA ALA A 260 -3.00 16.42 -3.91
C ALA A 260 -2.74 14.95 -3.57
N ALA A 261 -1.81 14.65 -2.65
CA ALA A 261 -1.52 13.28 -2.24
C ALA A 261 -2.72 12.59 -1.55
N LEU A 262 -3.45 13.31 -0.69
CA LEU A 262 -4.66 12.79 -0.06
C LEU A 262 -5.76 12.49 -1.09
N ALA A 263 -6.00 13.40 -2.03
CA ALA A 263 -6.96 13.21 -3.11
C ALA A 263 -6.59 12.00 -3.97
N VAL A 264 -5.31 11.87 -4.36
CA VAL A 264 -4.80 10.71 -5.08
C VAL A 264 -5.08 9.41 -4.31
N PHE A 265 -4.72 9.33 -3.03
CA PHE A 265 -4.95 8.13 -2.24
C PHE A 265 -6.44 7.74 -2.18
N VAL A 266 -7.30 8.70 -1.85
CA VAL A 266 -8.73 8.45 -1.69
C VAL A 266 -9.38 8.05 -3.02
N LEU A 267 -9.01 8.67 -4.13
CA LEU A 267 -9.58 8.38 -5.44
C LEU A 267 -9.04 7.07 -6.03
N VAL A 268 -7.75 6.77 -5.90
CA VAL A 268 -7.19 5.46 -6.28
C VAL A 268 -7.89 4.34 -5.52
N LEU A 269 -8.01 4.51 -4.19
CA LEU A 269 -8.76 3.56 -3.35
C LEU A 269 -10.21 3.43 -3.82
N SER A 270 -10.86 4.54 -4.14
CA SER A 270 -12.27 4.53 -4.55
C SER A 270 -12.49 3.84 -5.90
N PHE A 271 -11.65 4.09 -6.89
CA PHE A 271 -11.72 3.41 -8.19
C PHE A 271 -11.45 1.90 -8.05
N GLN A 272 -10.46 1.52 -7.24
CA GLN A 272 -10.14 0.11 -7.02
C GLN A 272 -11.25 -0.68 -6.34
N TYR A 273 -11.90 -0.10 -5.33
CA TYR A 273 -13.04 -0.75 -4.68
C TYR A 273 -14.33 -0.67 -5.50
N ARG A 274 -14.47 0.29 -6.42
CA ARG A 274 -15.63 0.36 -7.30
C ARG A 274 -15.72 -0.85 -8.23
N ASN A 275 -14.58 -1.33 -8.72
CA ASN A 275 -14.51 -2.56 -9.52
C ASN A 275 -13.16 -3.29 -9.30
N PRO A 276 -13.09 -4.22 -8.34
CA PRO A 276 -11.85 -4.93 -8.00
C PRO A 276 -11.35 -5.86 -9.11
N LEU A 277 -12.22 -6.28 -10.03
CA LEU A 277 -11.93 -7.29 -11.06
C LEU A 277 -11.02 -6.77 -12.17
N VAL A 278 -10.91 -5.44 -12.31
CA VAL A 278 -10.09 -4.79 -13.35
C VAL A 278 -8.63 -4.70 -12.95
N PHE A 279 -8.33 -4.80 -11.65
CA PHE A 279 -7.04 -4.46 -11.09
C PHE A 279 -6.25 -5.69 -10.64
N ASN A 280 -4.93 -5.56 -10.62
CA ASN A 280 -4.00 -6.61 -10.21
C ASN A 280 -3.14 -6.18 -9.01
N ALA A 281 -2.16 -7.00 -8.62
CA ALA A 281 -1.29 -6.75 -7.48
C ALA A 281 -0.47 -5.44 -7.60
N GLY A 282 -0.18 -4.98 -8.82
CA GLY A 282 0.46 -3.69 -9.08
C GLY A 282 -0.39 -2.50 -8.66
N ASP A 283 -1.70 -2.56 -8.91
CA ASP A 283 -2.63 -1.51 -8.48
C ASP A 283 -2.74 -1.45 -6.95
N VAL A 284 -2.73 -2.61 -6.30
CA VAL A 284 -2.68 -2.69 -4.83
C VAL A 284 -1.41 -2.02 -4.31
N LEU A 285 -0.27 -2.20 -4.98
CA LEU A 285 0.97 -1.51 -4.62
C LEU A 285 0.86 0.00 -4.80
N VAL A 286 0.33 0.48 -5.94
CA VAL A 286 0.08 1.91 -6.17
C VAL A 286 -0.77 2.53 -5.05
N ARG A 287 -1.79 1.81 -4.57
CA ARG A 287 -2.63 2.25 -3.44
C ARG A 287 -1.84 2.34 -2.12
N VAL A 288 -0.96 1.38 -1.83
CA VAL A 288 -0.10 1.40 -0.64
C VAL A 288 0.89 2.56 -0.71
N GLU A 289 1.51 2.79 -1.86
CA GLU A 289 2.40 3.94 -2.08
C GLU A 289 1.67 5.27 -1.93
N ALA A 290 0.45 5.38 -2.49
CA ALA A 290 -0.40 6.55 -2.35
C ALA A 290 -0.68 6.87 -0.87
N LEU A 291 -0.99 5.84 -0.06
CA LEU A 291 -1.20 6.00 1.37
C LEU A 291 0.05 6.56 2.08
N VAL A 292 1.21 5.96 1.83
CA VAL A 292 2.47 6.41 2.44
C VAL A 292 2.78 7.85 2.04
N ILE A 293 2.60 8.21 0.77
CA ILE A 293 2.86 9.56 0.24
C ILE A 293 1.84 10.58 0.78
N ALA A 294 0.57 10.20 0.95
CA ALA A 294 -0.46 11.05 1.57
C ALA A 294 -0.11 11.46 3.01
N LEU A 295 0.53 10.56 3.75
CA LEU A 295 1.00 10.82 5.12
C LEU A 295 2.37 11.51 5.17
N ALA A 296 3.14 11.44 4.08
CA ALA A 296 4.48 11.99 4.00
C ALA A 296 4.50 13.53 3.86
N PRO A 297 5.61 14.21 4.24
CA PRO A 297 5.82 15.61 3.91
C PRO A 297 6.23 15.77 2.43
N ALA A 298 5.37 15.36 1.49
CA ALA A 298 5.67 15.27 0.05
C ALA A 298 6.13 16.60 -0.59
N GLY A 299 5.69 17.73 -0.03
CA GLY A 299 6.09 19.07 -0.50
C GLY A 299 7.43 19.58 0.03
N ALA A 300 8.21 18.80 0.78
CA ALA A 300 9.40 19.26 1.50
C ALA A 300 10.68 19.42 0.65
N ALA A 301 10.66 19.02 -0.64
CA ALA A 301 11.77 19.20 -1.57
C ALA A 301 11.26 19.12 -3.02
N LEU A 302 11.97 19.78 -3.94
CA LEU A 302 11.70 19.72 -5.40
C LEU A 302 10.23 20.00 -5.74
N SER A 303 9.61 20.98 -5.09
CA SER A 303 8.17 21.22 -5.17
C SER A 303 7.86 22.71 -5.37
N LEU A 304 6.71 23.02 -5.98
CA LEU A 304 6.20 24.38 -6.03
C LEU A 304 5.85 24.91 -4.63
N ASP A 305 5.40 24.04 -3.71
CA ASP A 305 5.14 24.42 -2.32
C ASP A 305 6.41 24.83 -1.55
N GLU A 306 7.55 24.23 -1.88
CA GLU A 306 8.87 24.55 -1.33
C GLU A 306 9.33 25.90 -1.90
N ARG A 307 9.24 26.06 -3.22
CA ARG A 307 9.56 27.34 -3.88
C ARG A 307 8.73 28.50 -3.32
N ARG A 308 7.44 28.30 -3.10
CA ARG A 308 6.54 29.32 -2.53
C ARG A 308 6.89 29.69 -1.08
N ARG A 309 7.44 28.77 -0.28
CA ARG A 309 7.74 28.99 1.14
C ARG A 309 9.18 29.43 1.42
N TYR A 310 10.13 28.95 0.63
CA TYR A 310 11.57 29.15 0.87
C TYR A 310 12.31 29.79 -0.32
N GLY A 311 11.60 30.19 -1.38
CA GLY A 311 12.13 30.96 -2.50
C GLY A 311 12.85 30.16 -3.58
N SER A 312 13.19 28.88 -3.35
CA SER A 312 13.88 28.03 -4.32
C SER A 312 13.14 26.71 -4.56
N PHE A 313 13.06 26.28 -5.82
CA PHE A 313 12.57 24.94 -6.17
C PHE A 313 13.58 23.85 -5.80
N TRP A 314 14.87 24.20 -5.82
CA TRP A 314 15.99 23.27 -5.63
C TRP A 314 16.39 23.12 -4.16
N SER A 315 15.67 23.73 -3.21
CA SER A 315 15.89 23.51 -1.78
C SER A 315 15.22 22.23 -1.29
N ALA A 316 15.69 21.74 -0.14
CA ALA A 316 15.06 20.65 0.58
C ALA A 316 15.10 20.92 2.08
N GLN A 317 13.98 20.63 2.74
CA GLN A 317 13.90 20.60 4.19
C GLN A 317 14.54 19.32 4.73
N SER A 318 15.18 19.42 5.89
CA SER A 318 15.67 18.27 6.65
C SER A 318 14.56 17.75 7.56
N ARG A 319 14.09 16.52 7.33
CA ARG A 319 13.01 15.89 8.11
C ARG A 319 13.32 14.41 8.39
N ALA A 320 12.54 13.78 9.26
CA ALA A 320 12.63 12.35 9.52
C ALA A 320 12.25 11.53 8.26
N PRO A 321 13.08 10.58 7.80
CA PRO A 321 12.87 9.82 6.56
C PRO A 321 11.92 8.62 6.74
N TRP A 322 11.07 8.59 7.77
CA TRP A 322 10.15 7.48 8.02
C TRP A 322 9.29 7.07 6.81
N PRO A 323 8.82 7.95 5.89
CA PRO A 323 8.05 7.49 4.73
C PRO A 323 8.93 6.70 3.76
N LEU A 324 10.18 7.12 3.56
CA LEU A 324 11.15 6.39 2.74
C LEU A 324 11.44 5.01 3.36
N ARG A 325 11.51 4.92 4.69
CA ARG A 325 11.68 3.63 5.38
C ARG A 325 10.50 2.69 5.15
N LEU A 326 9.26 3.20 5.17
CA LEU A 326 8.08 2.40 4.87
C LEU A 326 8.10 1.88 3.42
N LEU A 327 8.46 2.72 2.45
CA LEU A 327 8.61 2.28 1.05
C LEU A 327 9.74 1.25 0.88
N GLN A 328 10.86 1.43 1.58
CA GLN A 328 11.97 0.47 1.59
C GLN A 328 11.54 -0.88 2.17
N ILE A 329 10.81 -0.86 3.29
CA ILE A 329 10.27 -2.06 3.93
C ILE A 329 9.22 -2.73 3.02
N GLN A 330 8.36 -1.94 2.38
CA GLN A 330 7.36 -2.45 1.43
C GLN A 330 8.04 -3.26 0.30
N LEU A 331 9.14 -2.76 -0.26
CA LEU A 331 9.92 -3.50 -1.26
C LEU A 331 10.42 -4.86 -0.73
N THR A 332 10.99 -4.87 0.48
CA THR A 332 11.47 -6.10 1.11
C THR A 332 10.33 -7.07 1.41
N ILE A 333 9.18 -6.58 1.88
CA ILE A 333 8.00 -7.41 2.14
C ILE A 333 7.51 -8.05 0.84
N ILE A 334 7.42 -7.30 -0.25
CA ILE A 334 7.01 -7.82 -1.56
C ILE A 334 7.95 -8.96 -1.98
N TYR A 335 9.26 -8.72 -2.02
CA TYR A 335 10.21 -9.76 -2.44
C TYR A 335 10.21 -10.98 -1.53
N THR A 336 10.06 -10.78 -0.23
CA THR A 336 9.98 -11.90 0.73
C THR A 336 8.70 -12.71 0.51
N ALA A 337 7.56 -12.03 0.37
CA ALA A 337 6.27 -12.67 0.16
C ALA A 337 6.19 -13.39 -1.19
N THR A 338 6.70 -12.77 -2.27
CA THR A 338 6.73 -13.42 -3.59
C THR A 338 7.66 -14.62 -3.59
N PHE A 339 8.82 -14.54 -2.96
CA PHE A 339 9.73 -15.67 -2.85
C PHE A 339 9.09 -16.86 -2.11
N VAL A 340 8.46 -16.62 -0.95
CA VAL A 340 7.74 -17.67 -0.20
C VAL A 340 6.61 -18.26 -1.03
N ALA A 341 5.78 -17.41 -1.65
CA ALA A 341 4.66 -17.88 -2.49
C ALA A 341 5.14 -18.72 -3.68
N ARG A 342 6.28 -18.34 -4.29
CA ARG A 342 6.88 -19.07 -5.40
C ARG A 342 7.44 -20.42 -4.97
N LEU A 343 8.09 -20.51 -3.82
CA LEU A 343 8.58 -21.78 -3.28
C LEU A 343 7.45 -22.74 -2.91
N THR A 344 6.26 -22.24 -2.56
CA THR A 344 5.10 -23.09 -2.26
C THR A 344 4.37 -23.61 -3.50
N GLY A 345 4.62 -23.04 -4.69
CA GLY A 345 4.04 -23.53 -5.94
C GLY A 345 4.94 -24.57 -6.61
N GLU A 346 4.42 -25.33 -7.58
CA GLU A 346 5.18 -26.39 -8.26
C GLU A 346 6.14 -25.83 -9.34
N LYS A 347 5.67 -24.86 -10.14
CA LYS A 347 6.37 -24.38 -11.35
C LYS A 347 7.74 -23.75 -11.08
N TRP A 348 7.92 -23.11 -9.94
CA TRP A 348 9.16 -22.39 -9.60
C TRP A 348 10.25 -23.34 -9.08
N PRO A 349 10.00 -24.22 -8.09
CA PRO A 349 10.90 -25.31 -7.72
C PRO A 349 11.25 -26.26 -8.88
N ASP A 350 10.31 -26.54 -9.78
CA ASP A 350 10.57 -27.36 -10.96
C ASP A 350 11.44 -26.65 -12.02
N GLY A 351 11.67 -25.33 -11.86
CA GLY A 351 12.43 -24.54 -12.82
C GLY A 351 11.72 -24.36 -14.16
N THR A 352 10.39 -24.45 -14.20
CA THR A 352 9.62 -24.36 -15.45
C THR A 352 8.83 -23.06 -15.59
N ALA A 353 8.79 -22.22 -14.55
CA ALA A 353 7.93 -21.03 -14.49
C ALA A 353 8.09 -20.06 -15.69
N LEU A 354 9.32 -19.76 -16.12
CA LEU A 354 9.54 -18.89 -17.28
C LEU A 354 9.05 -19.51 -18.59
N SER A 355 9.16 -20.83 -18.75
CA SER A 355 8.64 -21.53 -19.93
C SER A 355 7.12 -21.35 -20.05
N TYR A 356 6.40 -21.46 -18.93
CA TYR A 356 4.96 -21.19 -18.89
C TYR A 356 4.65 -19.72 -19.18
N ALA A 357 5.36 -18.79 -18.54
CA ALA A 357 5.11 -17.36 -18.69
C ALA A 357 5.30 -16.88 -20.14
N PHE A 358 6.37 -17.34 -20.81
CA PHE A 358 6.65 -16.96 -22.20
C PHE A 358 5.87 -17.74 -23.27
N ARG A 359 4.99 -18.66 -22.86
CA ARG A 359 4.07 -19.36 -23.78
C ARG A 359 2.62 -18.91 -23.63
N LEU A 360 2.36 -17.97 -22.72
CA LEU A 360 1.05 -17.35 -22.56
C LEU A 360 0.94 -16.16 -23.52
N GLU A 361 0.68 -16.45 -24.79
CA GLU A 361 0.77 -15.47 -25.89
C GLU A 361 -0.08 -14.22 -25.66
N ASP A 362 -1.26 -14.36 -25.06
CA ASP A 362 -2.18 -13.25 -24.77
C ASP A 362 -1.64 -12.25 -23.75
N MET A 363 -0.63 -12.66 -22.96
CA MET A 363 0.01 -11.82 -21.94
C MET A 363 1.34 -11.21 -22.43
N LEU A 364 1.79 -11.48 -23.65
CA LEU A 364 3.06 -10.98 -24.15
C LEU A 364 2.91 -9.66 -24.90
N ILE A 365 3.75 -8.68 -24.55
CA ILE A 365 3.90 -7.41 -25.29
C ILE A 365 4.88 -7.63 -26.44
N ILE A 366 6.11 -8.05 -26.10
CA ILE A 366 7.13 -8.45 -27.05
C ILE A 366 7.39 -9.95 -26.87
N ARG A 367 7.26 -10.69 -27.96
CA ARG A 367 7.52 -12.14 -27.97
C ARG A 367 9.01 -12.42 -27.81
N VAL A 368 9.34 -13.30 -26.89
CA VAL A 368 10.71 -13.81 -26.72
C VAL A 368 11.04 -14.71 -27.93
N PRO A 369 12.22 -14.55 -28.56
CA PRO A 369 12.61 -15.39 -29.69
C PRO A 369 12.49 -16.89 -29.39
N ARG A 370 11.98 -17.67 -30.35
CA ARG A 370 11.78 -19.13 -30.19
C ARG A 370 13.04 -19.87 -29.75
N LEU A 371 14.21 -19.46 -30.24
CA LEU A 371 15.49 -20.03 -29.83
C LEU A 371 15.74 -19.95 -28.30
N ILE A 372 15.17 -18.94 -27.65
CA ILE A 372 15.24 -18.76 -26.20
C ILE A 372 14.09 -19.51 -25.53
N SER A 373 12.83 -19.23 -25.91
CA SER A 373 11.63 -19.78 -25.23
C SER A 373 11.42 -21.28 -25.43
N GLU A 374 12.04 -21.89 -26.44
CA GLU A 374 12.02 -23.33 -26.70
C GLU A 374 13.23 -24.08 -26.15
N ASN A 375 14.24 -23.36 -25.64
CA ASN A 375 15.41 -23.97 -25.02
C ASN A 375 15.14 -24.28 -23.53
N PRO A 376 15.01 -25.55 -23.13
CA PRO A 376 14.65 -25.91 -21.76
C PRO A 376 15.70 -25.48 -20.73
N LEU A 377 16.98 -25.51 -21.11
CA LEU A 377 18.07 -25.10 -20.23
C LEU A 377 18.01 -23.60 -19.93
N LEU A 378 17.78 -22.77 -20.95
CA LEU A 378 17.67 -21.31 -20.76
C LEU A 378 16.44 -20.96 -19.91
N MET A 379 15.30 -21.63 -20.11
CA MET A 379 14.11 -21.41 -19.29
C MET A 379 14.31 -21.84 -17.83
N ASN A 380 15.01 -22.95 -17.61
CA ASN A 380 15.33 -23.44 -16.27
C ASN A 380 16.31 -22.51 -15.54
N VAL A 381 17.43 -22.17 -16.17
CA VAL A 381 18.41 -21.22 -15.63
C VAL A 381 17.75 -19.86 -15.35
N GLY A 382 16.93 -19.36 -16.26
CA GLY A 382 16.21 -18.10 -16.07
C GLY A 382 15.24 -18.15 -14.87
N THR A 383 14.54 -19.26 -14.68
CA THR A 383 13.61 -19.44 -13.55
C THR A 383 14.35 -19.35 -12.21
N TRP A 384 15.45 -20.08 -12.07
CA TRP A 384 16.28 -20.02 -10.87
C TRP A 384 17.00 -18.67 -10.70
N ALA A 385 17.45 -18.05 -11.80
CA ALA A 385 18.08 -16.74 -11.76
C ALA A 385 17.14 -15.66 -11.20
N VAL A 386 15.85 -15.72 -11.55
CA VAL A 386 14.85 -14.82 -10.97
C VAL A 386 14.68 -15.06 -9.46
N LEU A 387 14.57 -16.31 -9.01
CA LEU A 387 14.46 -16.62 -7.57
C LEU A 387 15.67 -16.14 -6.77
N VAL A 388 16.88 -16.39 -7.29
CA VAL A 388 18.12 -15.90 -6.68
C VAL A 388 18.12 -14.37 -6.63
N ALA A 389 17.74 -13.71 -7.73
CA ALA A 389 17.66 -12.25 -7.77
C ALA A 389 16.67 -11.71 -6.72
N GLU A 390 15.49 -12.31 -6.54
CA GLU A 390 14.50 -11.88 -5.54
C GLU A 390 15.05 -11.94 -4.11
N VAL A 391 15.73 -13.03 -3.74
CA VAL A 391 16.34 -13.18 -2.41
C VAL A 391 17.47 -12.16 -2.21
N LEU A 392 18.35 -12.02 -3.21
CA LEU A 392 19.43 -11.04 -3.17
C LEU A 392 18.87 -9.61 -3.03
N ILE A 393 17.77 -9.31 -3.72
CA ILE A 393 17.11 -8.01 -3.60
C ILE A 393 16.49 -7.80 -2.23
N GLY A 394 15.72 -8.76 -1.71
CA GLY A 394 15.08 -8.64 -0.40
C GLY A 394 16.08 -8.39 0.74
N ILE A 395 17.26 -9.01 0.67
CA ILE A 395 18.26 -8.99 1.76
C ILE A 395 19.37 -7.97 1.50
N LEU A 396 20.07 -8.06 0.36
CA LEU A 396 21.32 -7.35 0.13
C LEU A 396 21.13 -5.86 -0.17
N ILE A 397 19.91 -5.42 -0.53
CA ILE A 397 19.63 -4.00 -0.85
C ILE A 397 19.87 -3.06 0.35
N TRP A 398 19.73 -3.58 1.58
CA TRP A 398 19.98 -2.82 2.80
C TRP A 398 21.46 -2.48 2.99
N PHE A 399 22.36 -3.30 2.48
CA PHE A 399 23.81 -3.15 2.63
C PHE A 399 24.36 -2.16 1.60
N ARG A 400 24.96 -1.05 2.08
CA ARG A 400 25.50 0.03 1.22
C ARG A 400 26.44 -0.47 0.12
N ARG A 401 27.22 -1.54 0.38
CA ARG A 401 28.17 -2.15 -0.56
C ARG A 401 27.47 -2.77 -1.78
N PHE A 402 26.40 -3.53 -1.55
CA PHE A 402 25.73 -4.31 -2.60
C PHE A 402 24.53 -3.59 -3.22
N ARG A 403 23.99 -2.59 -2.52
CA ARG A 403 22.77 -1.86 -2.92
C ARG A 403 22.73 -1.45 -4.38
N ARG A 404 23.82 -0.89 -4.92
CA ARG A 404 23.83 -0.42 -6.32
C ARG A 404 23.66 -1.59 -7.30
N VAL A 405 24.44 -2.65 -7.12
CA VAL A 405 24.38 -3.84 -7.99
C VAL A 405 22.99 -4.47 -7.93
N VAL A 406 22.48 -4.67 -6.72
CA VAL A 406 21.19 -5.33 -6.47
C VAL A 406 20.02 -4.48 -6.96
N ALA A 407 20.07 -3.16 -6.78
CA ALA A 407 19.09 -2.24 -7.35
C ALA A 407 19.13 -2.26 -8.89
N THR A 408 20.30 -2.32 -9.51
CA THR A 408 20.42 -2.46 -10.97
C THR A 408 19.81 -3.77 -11.45
N ILE A 409 20.09 -4.90 -10.80
CA ILE A 409 19.46 -6.19 -11.12
C ILE A 409 17.94 -6.07 -11.07
N GLY A 410 17.43 -5.49 -9.98
CA GLY A 410 16.00 -5.24 -9.80
C GLY A 410 15.38 -4.37 -10.87
N VAL A 411 15.99 -3.22 -11.17
CA VAL A 411 15.53 -2.31 -12.23
C VAL A 411 15.54 -3.02 -13.58
N THR A 412 16.63 -3.71 -13.94
CA THR A 412 16.71 -4.48 -15.20
C THR A 412 15.63 -5.55 -15.28
N LEU A 413 15.38 -6.27 -14.19
CA LEU A 413 14.31 -7.27 -14.13
C LEU A 413 12.94 -6.65 -14.41
N HIS A 414 12.60 -5.52 -13.77
CA HIS A 414 11.31 -4.85 -14.01
C HIS A 414 11.18 -4.22 -15.38
N LEU A 415 12.28 -3.70 -15.94
CA LEU A 415 12.29 -3.22 -17.32
C LEU A 415 12.09 -4.38 -18.32
N ALA A 416 12.71 -5.53 -18.08
CA ALA A 416 12.53 -6.72 -18.90
C ALA A 416 11.08 -7.23 -18.82
N ILE A 417 10.49 -7.29 -17.62
CA ILE A 417 9.07 -7.66 -17.44
C ILE A 417 8.18 -6.68 -18.19
N MET A 418 8.37 -5.37 -18.00
CA MET A 418 7.57 -4.33 -18.65
C MET A 418 7.67 -4.36 -20.18
N ALA A 419 8.79 -4.81 -20.74
CA ALA A 419 8.95 -4.97 -22.18
C ALA A 419 8.33 -6.27 -22.73
N THR A 420 8.24 -7.33 -21.92
CA THR A 420 7.89 -8.67 -22.40
C THR A 420 6.50 -9.11 -22.00
N ILE A 421 6.05 -8.85 -20.77
CA ILE A 421 4.80 -9.36 -20.20
C ILE A 421 3.90 -8.19 -19.77
N ALA A 422 2.62 -8.26 -20.15
CA ALA A 422 1.58 -7.30 -19.81
C ALA A 422 1.11 -7.44 -18.35
N VAL A 423 1.94 -6.97 -17.40
CA VAL A 423 1.62 -6.99 -15.94
C VAL A 423 1.05 -5.64 -15.44
N GLY A 424 0.69 -4.74 -16.38
CA GLY A 424 0.16 -3.41 -16.07
C GLY A 424 1.14 -2.54 -15.27
N PHE A 425 0.66 -1.93 -14.19
CA PHE A 425 1.43 -0.94 -13.41
C PHE A 425 2.35 -1.52 -12.33
N PHE A 426 2.46 -2.85 -12.23
CA PHE A 426 3.33 -3.49 -11.23
C PHE A 426 4.79 -3.07 -11.35
N SER A 427 5.37 -3.16 -12.55
CA SER A 427 6.78 -2.80 -12.78
C SER A 427 7.07 -1.31 -12.55
N PRO A 428 6.27 -0.35 -13.10
CA PRO A 428 6.43 1.06 -12.77
C PRO A 428 6.35 1.38 -11.27
N ALA A 429 5.41 0.76 -10.53
CA ALA A 429 5.31 0.95 -9.08
C ALA A 429 6.56 0.41 -8.35
N MET A 430 7.04 -0.78 -8.73
CA MET A 430 8.29 -1.31 -8.18
C MET A 430 9.49 -0.39 -8.43
N LEU A 431 9.57 0.28 -9.59
CA LEU A 431 10.60 1.27 -9.89
C LEU A 431 10.53 2.50 -8.96
N VAL A 432 9.34 2.92 -8.51
CA VAL A 432 9.18 3.95 -7.48
C VAL A 432 9.80 3.51 -6.16
N LEU A 433 9.58 2.25 -5.74
CA LEU A 433 10.20 1.72 -4.53
C LEU A 433 11.74 1.65 -4.61
N TYR A 434 12.30 1.28 -5.76
CA TYR A 434 13.76 1.32 -5.96
C TYR A 434 14.34 2.73 -5.78
N LEU A 435 13.61 3.76 -6.21
CA LEU A 435 14.03 5.14 -6.02
C LEU A 435 14.14 5.52 -4.54
N ALA A 436 13.33 4.92 -3.65
CA ALA A 436 13.44 5.13 -2.20
C ALA A 436 14.77 4.62 -1.60
N PHE A 437 15.51 3.75 -2.29
CA PHE A 437 16.84 3.28 -1.88
C PHE A 437 17.99 4.18 -2.39
N LEU A 438 17.71 5.22 -3.18
CA LEU A 438 18.71 6.16 -3.66
C LEU A 438 19.44 6.83 -2.47
N PRO A 439 20.79 6.81 -2.43
CA PRO A 439 21.52 7.47 -1.36
C PRO A 439 21.27 8.99 -1.37
N ALA A 440 20.96 9.56 -0.21
CA ALA A 440 20.67 10.99 -0.07
C ALA A 440 21.83 11.87 -0.60
N GLU A 441 23.08 11.43 -0.41
CA GLU A 441 24.28 12.11 -0.88
C GLU A 441 24.35 12.16 -2.42
N THR A 442 23.76 11.16 -3.10
CA THR A 442 23.68 11.14 -4.56
C THR A 442 22.59 12.08 -5.05
N ALA A 443 21.42 12.09 -4.40
CA ALA A 443 20.35 13.02 -4.71
C ALA A 443 20.79 14.48 -4.50
N THR A 444 21.45 14.80 -3.38
CA THR A 444 21.99 16.14 -3.09
C THR A 444 22.99 16.59 -4.15
N ARG A 445 23.95 15.73 -4.53
CA ARG A 445 24.93 16.07 -5.57
C ARG A 445 24.29 16.30 -6.94
N TRP A 446 23.24 15.55 -7.26
CA TRP A 446 22.50 15.74 -8.51
C TRP A 446 21.77 17.08 -8.53
N VAL A 447 21.12 17.45 -7.42
CA VAL A 447 20.42 18.74 -7.30
C VAL A 447 21.40 19.91 -7.30
N SER A 448 22.51 19.81 -6.55
CA SER A 448 23.49 20.90 -6.45
C SER A 448 24.08 21.24 -7.82
N ARG A 449 24.41 20.24 -8.65
CA ARG A 449 24.88 20.42 -10.03
C ARG A 449 23.88 21.17 -10.92
N ARG A 450 22.57 21.03 -10.67
CA ARG A 450 21.52 21.73 -11.43
C ARG A 450 21.24 23.14 -10.91
N ASN A 451 21.59 23.41 -9.66
CA ASN A 451 21.39 24.70 -9.01
C ASN A 451 22.63 25.61 -9.08
N SER A 452 23.78 25.11 -9.54
CA SER A 452 24.97 25.94 -9.78
C SER A 452 24.69 26.96 -10.88
N PRO A 453 24.95 28.27 -10.66
CA PRO A 453 24.95 29.25 -11.73
C PRO A 453 25.90 28.78 -12.84
N ARG A 454 25.49 28.88 -14.11
CA ARG A 454 26.44 28.72 -15.21
C ARG A 454 27.54 29.77 -15.01
N PRO A 455 28.84 29.40 -15.11
CA PRO A 455 29.89 30.41 -15.05
C PRO A 455 29.59 31.48 -16.09
N SER A 456 29.50 32.73 -15.64
CA SER A 456 29.34 33.88 -16.52
C SER A 456 30.53 33.92 -17.48
N GLN A 457 30.27 34.11 -18.77
CA GLN A 457 31.29 34.27 -19.83
C GLN A 457 32.28 35.42 -19.60
N GLN A 458 32.21 36.16 -18.48
CA GLN A 458 33.11 37.27 -18.16
C GLN A 458 34.49 36.81 -17.68
N ASP A 459 34.66 35.55 -17.24
CA ASP A 459 35.98 35.05 -16.80
C ASP A 459 36.84 34.49 -17.95
N ALA A 460 36.33 34.42 -19.19
CA ALA A 460 37.03 33.88 -20.35
C ALA A 460 37.66 34.93 -21.28
N ALA A 461 37.47 36.23 -20.99
CA ALA A 461 38.01 37.33 -21.80
C ALA A 461 39.14 38.11 -21.08
N GLY A 462 39.63 37.59 -19.95
CA GLY A 462 40.61 38.26 -19.08
C GLY A 462 41.97 37.57 -18.96
N THR A 463 42.35 36.73 -19.93
CA THR A 463 43.70 36.13 -20.01
C THR A 463 44.32 36.34 -21.36
#